data_AF-A0A397VLH7-F1
#
_entry.id   AF-A0A397VLH7-F1
#
_cell.length_a   1.000
_cell.length_b   1.000
_cell.length_c   1.000
_cell.angle_alpha   90.00
_cell.angle_beta   90.00
_cell.angle_gamma   90.00
#
_symmetry.space_group_name_H-M   'P 1'
#
loop_
_entity.id
_entity.type
_entity.pdbx_description
1 polymer ?
#
loop_
_entity_poly.entity_id
_entity_poly.type
_entity_poly.pdbx_seq_one_letter_code
_entity_poly.pdbx_strand_id
1 'polypeptide(L)'
;MDQMIGSKIKKAGLEILKAQLRKYACNEEPYNGSYVSAIDSPTRWWKTTGNGTKDKLGSLSSLAVKLFSVCPHAASCERIWSRCGWILGDRHTRLGTKNLESIVKISSYLISNAKQELHYYGLELTDEEIQTVFQDIDLFY
;
A
#
# COMPACT_ATOMS: atom_id res chain seq x y z
N MET A 1 -16.81 -12.91 31.15
CA MET A 1 -16.09 -14.15 30.71
C MET A 1 -15.24 -13.90 29.46
N ASP A 2 -15.59 -12.91 28.62
CA ASP A 2 -14.86 -12.57 27.37
C ASP A 2 -13.45 -11.98 27.53
N GLN A 3 -13.17 -11.20 28.58
CA GLN A 3 -11.83 -10.64 28.80
C GLN A 3 -10.76 -11.71 29.07
N MET A 4 -11.15 -12.82 29.74
CA MET A 4 -10.24 -13.94 30.00
C MET A 4 -9.92 -14.74 28.72
N ILE A 5 -10.87 -14.84 27.79
CA ILE A 5 -10.69 -15.53 26.50
C ILE A 5 -9.75 -14.70 25.61
N GLY A 6 -9.94 -13.38 25.51
CA GLY A 6 -9.05 -12.48 24.77
C GLY A 6 -7.61 -12.47 25.29
N SER A 7 -7.42 -12.54 26.62
CA SER A 7 -6.10 -12.65 27.26
C SER A 7 -5.37 -13.94 26.88
N LYS A 8 -6.07 -15.08 26.92
CA LYS A 8 -5.50 -16.38 26.54
C LYS A 8 -5.14 -16.45 25.05
N ILE A 9 -5.96 -15.88 24.17
CA ILE A 9 -5.69 -15.81 22.73
C ILE A 9 -4.44 -14.97 22.43
N LYS A 10 -4.27 -13.83 23.11
CA LYS A 10 -3.06 -12.99 22.98
C LYS A 10 -1.79 -13.72 23.44
N LYS A 11 -1.87 -14.47 24.54
CA LYS A 11 -0.75 -15.27 25.05
C LYS A 11 -0.37 -16.41 24.09
N ALA A 12 -1.36 -17.11 23.53
CA ALA A 12 -1.11 -18.16 22.53
C ALA A 12 -0.47 -17.61 21.25
N GLY A 13 -0.93 -16.45 20.75
CA GLY A 13 -0.33 -15.79 19.59
C GLY A 13 1.12 -15.35 19.81
N LEU A 14 1.46 -14.89 21.03
CA LEU A 14 2.82 -14.50 21.38
C LEU A 14 3.78 -15.70 21.36
N GLU A 15 3.38 -16.85 21.90
CA GLU A 15 4.21 -18.05 21.89
C GLU A 15 4.42 -18.61 20.47
N ILE A 16 3.40 -18.52 19.61
CA ILE A 16 3.53 -18.85 18.18
C ILE A 16 4.54 -17.93 17.49
N LEU A 17 4.46 -16.61 17.74
CA LEU A 17 5.41 -15.65 17.17
C LEU A 17 6.85 -15.90 17.64
N LYS A 18 7.05 -16.21 18.93
CA LYS A 18 8.37 -16.59 19.46
C LYS A 18 8.92 -17.85 18.79
N ALA A 19 8.08 -18.87 18.59
CA ALA A 19 8.48 -20.08 17.88
C ALA A 19 8.87 -19.78 16.42
N GLN A 20 8.10 -18.93 15.72
CA GLN A 20 8.43 -18.49 14.36
C GLN A 20 9.75 -17.72 14.30
N LEU A 21 10.00 -16.81 15.25
CA LEU A 21 11.27 -16.08 15.34
C LEU A 21 12.46 -17.01 15.57
N ARG A 22 12.31 -18.04 16.40
CA ARG A 22 13.36 -19.06 16.59
C ARG A 22 13.65 -19.82 15.30
N LYS A 23 12.61 -20.29 14.60
CA LYS A 23 12.76 -20.95 13.30
C LYS A 23 13.46 -20.06 12.27
N TYR A 24 13.11 -18.78 12.22
CA TYR A 24 13.77 -17.80 11.36
C TYR A 24 15.25 -17.63 11.73
N ALA A 25 15.56 -17.46 13.02
CA ALA A 25 16.93 -17.30 13.50
C ALA A 25 17.80 -18.56 13.24
N CYS A 26 17.22 -19.75 13.32
CA CYS A 26 17.87 -21.02 13.02
C CYS A 26 17.91 -21.37 11.52
N ASN A 27 17.37 -20.51 10.65
CA ASN A 27 17.25 -20.77 9.21
C ASN A 27 16.55 -22.12 8.91
N GLU A 28 15.46 -22.40 9.60
CA GLU A 28 14.65 -23.61 9.46
C GLU A 28 13.47 -23.41 8.49
N GLU A 29 12.90 -24.49 7.97
CA GLU A 29 11.68 -24.46 7.15
C GLU A 29 10.52 -23.76 7.89
N PRO A 30 9.78 -22.81 7.26
CA PRO A 30 9.81 -22.42 5.85
C PRO A 30 10.74 -21.23 5.51
N TYR A 31 11.57 -20.77 6.44
CA TYR A 31 12.40 -19.56 6.30
C TYR A 31 13.77 -19.82 5.65
N ASN A 32 14.10 -21.09 5.40
CA ASN A 32 15.33 -21.53 4.73
C ASN A 32 15.30 -21.39 3.20
N GLY A 33 14.23 -20.82 2.63
CA GLY A 33 14.10 -20.63 1.19
C GLY A 33 15.18 -19.71 0.62
N SER A 34 15.70 -20.04 -0.57
CA SER A 34 16.68 -19.19 -1.23
C SER A 34 16.09 -17.81 -1.55
N TYR A 35 16.84 -16.76 -1.24
CA TYR A 35 16.49 -15.38 -1.56
C TYR A 35 17.55 -14.82 -2.50
N VAL A 36 17.13 -14.41 -3.71
CA VAL A 36 17.99 -13.79 -4.71
C VAL A 36 17.54 -12.35 -4.88
N SER A 37 18.32 -11.40 -4.34
CA SER A 37 17.96 -9.97 -4.33
C SER A 37 17.78 -9.35 -5.72
N ALA A 38 18.42 -9.91 -6.74
CA ALA A 38 18.28 -9.46 -8.13
C ALA A 38 16.94 -9.85 -8.77
N ILE A 39 16.29 -10.91 -8.27
CA ILE A 39 15.07 -11.50 -8.87
C ILE A 39 13.87 -11.28 -7.95
N ASP A 40 14.10 -11.16 -6.65
CA ASP A 40 13.04 -11.13 -5.65
C ASP A 40 13.07 -9.90 -4.74
N SER A 41 11.89 -9.38 -4.44
CA SER A 41 11.72 -8.32 -3.45
C SER A 41 11.55 -8.95 -2.07
N PRO A 42 12.10 -8.35 -1.00
CA PRO A 42 11.93 -8.88 0.35
C PRO A 42 10.45 -9.09 0.71
N THR A 43 9.58 -8.17 0.30
CA THR A 43 8.12 -8.26 0.51
C THR A 43 7.51 -9.49 -0.16
N ARG A 44 7.95 -9.84 -1.37
CA ARG A 44 7.42 -10.99 -2.11
C ARG A 44 7.92 -12.30 -1.52
N TRP A 45 9.17 -12.36 -1.09
CA TRP A 45 9.71 -13.51 -0.34
C TRP A 45 8.99 -13.74 1.00
N TRP A 46 8.70 -12.69 1.76
CA TRP A 46 7.92 -12.82 3.01
C TRP A 46 6.47 -13.25 2.77
N LYS A 47 5.90 -12.94 1.59
CA LYS A 47 4.57 -13.41 1.20
C LYS A 47 4.56 -14.90 0.80
N THR A 48 5.66 -15.43 0.26
CA THR A 48 5.75 -16.84 -0.14
C THR A 48 6.14 -17.77 1.01
N THR A 49 6.97 -17.30 1.94
CA THR A 49 7.40 -18.07 3.12
C THR A 49 6.33 -18.23 4.20
N GLY A 50 5.30 -17.39 4.18
CA GLY A 50 4.17 -17.49 5.10
C GLY A 50 3.28 -18.67 4.75
N ASN A 51 3.59 -19.85 5.32
CA ASN A 51 2.84 -21.11 5.33
C ASN A 51 1.69 -21.21 4.31
N GLY A 52 1.77 -22.16 3.37
CA GLY A 52 0.79 -22.45 2.31
C GLY A 52 -0.65 -22.79 2.72
N THR A 53 -1.06 -22.47 3.95
CA THR A 53 -2.46 -22.34 4.36
C THR A 53 -2.93 -20.94 3.98
N LYS A 54 -3.66 -20.85 2.86
CA LYS A 54 -4.21 -19.61 2.25
C LYS A 54 -4.90 -18.64 3.22
N ASP A 55 -5.23 -19.06 4.44
CA ASP A 55 -6.07 -18.30 5.36
C ASP A 55 -5.34 -17.57 6.50
N LYS A 56 -4.05 -17.83 6.76
CA LYS A 56 -3.29 -17.08 7.77
C LYS A 56 -1.82 -16.99 7.41
N LEU A 57 -1.43 -15.88 6.77
CA LEU A 57 -0.06 -15.40 6.75
C LEU A 57 0.48 -15.49 8.19
N GLY A 58 1.56 -16.24 8.42
CA GLY A 58 2.15 -16.41 9.74
C GLY A 58 2.35 -15.05 10.44
N SER A 59 2.16 -14.98 11.76
CA SER A 59 2.28 -13.74 12.52
C SER A 59 3.60 -13.00 12.24
N LEU A 60 4.70 -13.73 12.05
CA LEU A 60 6.00 -13.17 11.68
C LEU A 60 6.05 -12.61 10.24
N SER A 61 5.53 -13.32 9.24
CA SER A 61 5.57 -12.82 7.86
C SER A 61 4.65 -11.62 7.65
N SER A 62 3.49 -11.58 8.33
CA SER A 62 2.63 -10.40 8.37
C SER A 62 3.35 -9.19 8.98
N LEU A 63 4.10 -9.40 10.07
CA LEU A 63 4.90 -8.35 10.69
C LEU A 63 6.00 -7.86 9.74
N ALA A 64 6.72 -8.78 9.08
CA ALA A 64 7.78 -8.44 8.15
C ALA A 64 7.25 -7.62 6.96
N VAL A 65 6.15 -8.05 6.33
CA VAL A 65 5.51 -7.29 5.23
C VAL A 65 5.11 -5.88 5.67
N LYS A 66 4.56 -5.72 6.88
CA LYS A 66 4.23 -4.40 7.43
C LYS A 66 5.48 -3.57 7.67
N LEU A 67 6.54 -4.15 8.20
CA LEU A 67 7.81 -3.45 8.42
C LEU A 67 8.38 -2.93 7.09
N PHE A 68 8.38 -3.74 6.03
CA PHE A 68 8.84 -3.33 4.70
C PHE A 68 7.91 -2.32 4.00
N SER A 69 6.65 -2.19 4.43
CA SER A 69 5.76 -1.14 3.92
C SER A 69 6.06 0.23 4.50
N VAL A 70 6.86 0.32 5.57
CA VAL A 70 7.31 1.60 6.13
C VAL A 70 8.41 2.15 5.23
N CYS A 71 8.14 3.29 4.61
CA CYS A 71 9.14 3.98 3.81
C CYS A 71 10.19 4.61 4.73
N PRO A 72 11.50 4.32 4.55
CA PRO A 72 12.55 4.85 5.42
C PRO A 72 12.81 6.35 5.22
N HIS A 73 12.22 6.98 4.19
CA HIS A 73 12.44 8.37 3.85
C HIS A 73 11.12 9.15 3.74
N ALA A 74 11.18 10.46 3.97
CA ALA A 74 10.04 11.36 3.81
C ALA A 74 9.78 11.79 2.35
N ALA A 75 10.66 11.44 1.39
CA ALA A 75 10.57 11.94 0.02
C ALA A 75 9.22 11.65 -0.69
N SER A 76 8.56 10.53 -0.36
CA SER A 76 7.21 10.24 -0.85
C SER A 76 6.18 11.26 -0.33
N CYS A 77 6.27 11.64 0.94
CA CYS A 77 5.45 12.69 1.54
C CYS A 77 5.82 14.06 0.95
N GLU A 78 7.11 14.37 0.81
CA GLU A 78 7.59 15.61 0.20
C GLU A 78 7.06 15.77 -1.23
N ARG A 79 7.03 14.70 -2.02
CA ARG A 79 6.42 14.73 -3.37
C ARG A 79 4.94 15.11 -3.34
N ILE A 80 4.18 14.62 -2.35
CA ILE A 80 2.78 14.99 -2.15
C ILE A 80 2.69 16.47 -1.74
N TRP A 81 3.56 16.92 -0.84
CA TRP A 81 3.61 18.32 -0.40
C TRP A 81 4.00 19.29 -1.52
N SER A 82 4.94 18.93 -2.40
CA SER A 82 5.29 19.73 -3.58
C SER A 82 4.10 19.90 -4.52
N ARG A 83 3.29 18.84 -4.70
CA ARG A 83 2.03 18.95 -5.46
C ARG A 83 1.01 19.84 -4.76
N CYS A 84 0.93 19.78 -3.44
CA CYS A 84 0.11 20.69 -2.63
C CYS A 84 0.62 22.13 -2.66
N GLY A 85 1.90 22.35 -2.96
CA GLY A 85 2.51 23.67 -3.09
C GLY A 85 1.77 24.56 -4.08
N TRP A 86 1.22 24.01 -5.16
CA TRP A 86 0.36 24.77 -6.09
C TRP A 86 -0.98 25.18 -5.47
N ILE A 87 -1.60 24.32 -4.66
CA ILE A 87 -2.87 24.59 -3.98
C ILE A 87 -2.69 25.66 -2.89
N LEU A 88 -1.51 25.66 -2.24
CA LEU A 88 -1.19 26.52 -1.10
C LEU A 88 -0.43 27.80 -1.48
N GLY A 89 0.28 27.82 -2.61
CA GLY A 89 1.34 28.80 -2.90
C GLY A 89 0.94 30.00 -3.76
N ASP A 90 0.03 29.84 -4.73
CA ASP A 90 -0.15 30.87 -5.79
C ASP A 90 -1.37 31.79 -5.59
N ARG A 91 -2.31 31.38 -4.74
CA ARG A 91 -3.31 32.25 -4.12
C ARG A 91 -3.44 31.77 -2.69
N HIS A 92 -3.63 32.69 -1.74
CA HIS A 92 -4.12 32.36 -0.40
C HIS A 92 -5.52 31.75 -0.52
N THR A 93 -5.60 30.49 -0.96
CA THR A 93 -6.80 29.69 -0.88
C THR A 93 -7.07 29.61 0.61
N ARG A 94 -8.19 30.18 1.07
CA ARG A 94 -8.63 30.06 2.48
C ARG A 94 -9.14 28.64 2.75
N LEU A 95 -8.40 27.63 2.27
CA LEU A 95 -8.69 26.23 2.46
C LEU A 95 -8.23 25.86 3.86
N GLY A 96 -9.18 25.49 4.71
CA GLY A 96 -8.86 24.87 5.98
C GLY A 96 -8.11 23.55 5.77
N THR A 97 -7.33 23.15 6.76
CA THR A 97 -6.53 21.91 6.75
C THR A 97 -7.36 20.67 6.42
N LYS A 98 -8.61 20.60 6.91
CA LYS A 98 -9.54 19.51 6.60
C LYS A 98 -9.89 19.43 5.11
N ASN A 99 -10.11 20.57 4.46
CA ASN A 99 -10.45 20.61 3.04
C ASN A 99 -9.25 20.23 2.19
N LEU A 100 -8.06 20.72 2.56
CA LEU A 100 -6.81 20.32 1.93
C LEU A 100 -6.58 18.81 2.04
N GLU A 101 -6.75 18.25 3.24
CA GLU A 101 -6.62 16.81 3.48
C GLU A 101 -7.59 16.00 2.60
N SER A 102 -8.86 16.42 2.53
CA SER A 102 -9.85 15.79 1.64
C SER A 102 -9.44 15.84 0.18
N ILE A 103 -8.98 16.99 -0.32
CA ILE A 103 -8.52 17.15 -1.71
C ILE A 103 -7.34 16.21 -1.99
N VAL A 104 -6.36 16.17 -1.08
CA VAL A 104 -5.18 15.31 -1.23
C VAL A 104 -5.56 13.83 -1.22
N LYS A 105 -6.49 13.41 -0.34
CA LYS A 105 -6.99 12.04 -0.30
C LYS A 105 -7.69 11.65 -1.61
N ILE A 106 -8.59 12.49 -2.11
CA ILE A 106 -9.30 12.27 -3.38
C ILE A 106 -8.29 12.17 -4.53
N SER A 107 -7.36 13.13 -4.64
CA SER A 107 -6.32 13.12 -5.67
C SER A 107 -5.45 11.87 -5.60
N SER A 108 -5.01 11.48 -4.40
CA SER A 108 -4.20 10.28 -4.20
C SER A 108 -4.96 9.01 -4.60
N TYR A 109 -6.25 8.92 -4.25
CA TYR A 109 -7.11 7.80 -4.63
C TYR A 109 -7.26 7.71 -6.16
N LEU A 110 -7.62 8.81 -6.82
CA LEU A 110 -7.82 8.85 -8.26
C LEU A 110 -6.54 8.46 -9.02
N ILE A 111 -5.37 8.93 -8.57
CA ILE A 111 -4.09 8.57 -9.18
C ILE A 111 -3.75 7.10 -8.96
N SER A 112 -4.01 6.57 -7.77
CA SER A 112 -3.71 5.16 -7.47
C SER A 112 -4.65 4.20 -8.21
N ASN A 113 -5.88 4.63 -8.50
CA ASN A 113 -6.93 3.84 -9.14
C ASN A 113 -7.25 4.30 -10.57
N ALA A 114 -6.39 5.09 -11.19
CA ALA A 114 -6.63 5.67 -12.52
C ALA A 114 -7.00 4.60 -13.57
N LYS A 115 -6.39 3.41 -13.46
CA LYS A 115 -6.70 2.23 -14.30
C LYS A 115 -8.13 1.71 -14.19
N GLN A 116 -8.75 1.87 -13.03
CA GLN A 116 -10.09 1.36 -12.72
C GLN A 116 -11.15 2.45 -12.92
N GLU A 117 -10.80 3.70 -12.64
CA GLU A 117 -11.72 4.84 -12.71
C GLU A 117 -11.79 5.47 -14.11
N LEU A 118 -10.74 5.36 -14.91
CA LEU A 118 -10.72 5.87 -16.28
C LEU A 118 -10.91 4.73 -17.27
N HIS A 119 -12.08 4.69 -17.90
CA HIS A 119 -12.43 3.71 -18.95
C HIS A 119 -11.40 3.61 -20.08
N TYR A 120 -10.64 4.67 -20.32
CA TYR A 120 -9.69 4.79 -21.41
C TYR A 120 -8.21 4.66 -20.99
N TYR A 121 -7.93 4.34 -19.72
CA TYR A 121 -6.56 4.31 -19.23
C TYR A 121 -5.72 3.24 -19.95
N GLY A 122 -4.66 3.68 -20.63
CA GLY A 122 -3.71 2.79 -21.31
C GLY A 122 -4.12 2.33 -22.70
N LEU A 123 -5.18 2.91 -23.28
CA LEU A 123 -5.46 2.80 -24.72
C LEU A 123 -4.57 3.80 -25.49
N GLU A 124 -3.95 3.34 -26.57
CA GLU A 124 -3.36 4.23 -27.58
C GLU A 124 -4.51 4.78 -28.43
N LEU A 125 -5.12 5.86 -27.94
CA LEU A 125 -6.20 6.55 -28.66
C LEU A 125 -5.61 7.48 -29.71
N THR A 126 -6.22 7.50 -30.89
CA THR A 126 -5.90 8.52 -31.91
C THR A 126 -6.49 9.87 -31.51
N ASP A 127 -5.98 10.96 -32.09
CA ASP A 127 -6.46 12.33 -31.78
C ASP A 127 -7.98 12.49 -31.97
N GLU A 128 -8.55 11.75 -32.93
CA GLU A 128 -9.99 11.72 -33.23
C GLU A 128 -10.79 11.05 -32.10
N GLU A 129 -10.29 9.96 -31.55
CA GLU A 129 -10.91 9.25 -30.42
C GLU A 129 -10.77 10.02 -29.10
N ILE A 130 -9.69 10.78 -28.94
CA ILE A 130 -9.53 11.70 -27.82
C ILE A 130 -10.59 12.81 -27.90
N GLN A 131 -10.85 13.33 -29.10
CA GLN A 131 -11.81 14.41 -29.30
C GLN A 131 -13.26 13.97 -29.01
N THR A 132 -13.63 12.75 -29.36
CA THR A 132 -14.95 12.18 -29.00
C THR A 132 -15.07 11.92 -27.51
N VAL A 133 -14.02 11.42 -26.84
CA VAL A 133 -14.02 11.26 -25.38
C VAL A 133 -14.25 12.60 -24.66
N PHE A 134 -13.64 13.69 -25.13
CA PHE A 134 -13.87 14.99 -24.52
C PHE A 134 -15.26 15.58 -24.79
N GLN A 135 -15.88 15.23 -25.92
CA GLN A 135 -17.28 15.57 -26.21
C GLN A 135 -18.23 14.78 -25.31
N ASP A 136 -17.97 13.48 -25.11
CA ASP A 136 -18.77 12.61 -24.25
C ASP A 136 -18.72 13.00 -22.75
N ILE A 137 -17.60 13.58 -22.30
CA ILE A 137 -17.41 14.03 -20.91
C ILE A 137 -17.94 15.48 -20.71
N ASP A 138 -18.50 16.11 -21.74
CA ASP A 138 -19.11 17.46 -21.67
C ASP A 138 -18.12 18.54 -21.17
N LEU A 139 -16.82 18.36 -21.43
CA LEU A 139 -15.76 19.30 -20.99
C LEU A 139 -15.52 20.46 -21.96
N PHE A 140 -16.29 20.52 -23.04
CA PHE A 140 -16.30 21.62 -24.01
C PHE A 140 -17.70 22.23 -24.13
N TYR A 141 -18.16 22.88 -23.05
CA TYR A 141 -19.19 23.92 -23.10
C TYR A 141 -18.89 25.04 -22.10
#